data_AF-A0A965DXD4-F1
#
_entry.id   AF-A0A965DXD4-F1
#
_cell.length_a   1.000
_cell.length_b   1.000
_cell.length_c   1.000
_cell.angle_alpha   90.00
_cell.angle_beta   90.00
_cell.angle_gamma   90.00
#
_symmetry.space_group_name_H-M   'P 1'
#
loop_
_entity.id
_entity.type
_entity.pdbx_description
1 polymer ?
#
loop_
_entity_poly.entity_id
_entity_poly.type
_entity_poly.pdbx_seq_one_letter_code
_entity_poly.pdbx_strand_id
1 'polypeptide(L)'
;MLSAEFRCELREAWLPNLSRPALSRLIELLEKASPLLISGCFTRALPMGCLASHAAWLDPRTQHLTVDAGISWLHHVAGLNPATSTVLREWDLRGPHDLELRADLLDEFRRERDTRVVEELDFAMA
;
A
#
# COMPACT_ATOMS: atom_id res chain seq x y z
N MET A 1 5.86 3.93 -15.34
CA MET A 1 4.77 3.06 -15.79
C MET A 1 4.70 1.79 -14.95
N LEU A 2 3.60 1.60 -14.21
CA LEU A 2 3.32 0.34 -13.50
C LEU A 2 3.12 -0.84 -14.47
N SER A 3 3.63 -2.02 -14.13
CA SER A 3 3.35 -3.24 -14.89
C SER A 3 1.87 -3.63 -14.81
N ALA A 4 1.43 -4.54 -15.70
CA ALA A 4 0.05 -5.03 -15.67
C ALA A 4 -0.20 -5.88 -14.42
N GLU A 5 0.77 -6.72 -14.05
CA GLU A 5 0.75 -7.58 -12.88
C GLU A 5 0.72 -6.75 -11.59
N PHE A 6 1.50 -5.67 -11.52
CA PHE A 6 1.46 -4.74 -10.39
C PHE A 6 0.07 -4.13 -10.23
N ARG A 7 -0.52 -3.61 -11.31
CA ARG A 7 -1.85 -2.98 -11.25
C ARG A 7 -2.94 -3.99 -10.87
N CYS A 8 -2.84 -5.21 -11.39
CA CYS A 8 -3.75 -6.29 -11.06
C CYS A 8 -3.71 -6.59 -9.55
N GLU A 9 -2.52 -6.90 -9.01
CA GLU A 9 -2.36 -7.20 -7.58
C GLU A 9 -2.76 -5.99 -6.70
N LEU A 10 -2.39 -4.77 -7.11
CA LEU A 10 -2.77 -3.56 -6.40
C LEU A 10 -4.29 -3.45 -6.28
N ARG A 11 -5.02 -3.60 -7.38
CA ARG A 11 -6.48 -3.41 -7.41
C ARG A 11 -7.26 -4.55 -6.79
N GLU A 12 -6.79 -5.79 -6.93
CA GLU A 12 -7.53 -6.96 -6.46
C GLU A 12 -7.23 -7.31 -5.00
N ALA A 13 -6.00 -7.07 -4.53
CA ALA A 13 -5.57 -7.51 -3.21
C ALA A 13 -5.25 -6.36 -2.25
N TRP A 14 -4.62 -5.28 -2.73
CA TRP A 14 -4.21 -4.18 -1.85
C TRP A 14 -5.34 -3.20 -1.58
N LEU A 15 -5.85 -2.54 -2.63
CA LEU A 15 -6.83 -1.46 -2.48
C LEU A 15 -8.03 -1.92 -1.65
N PRO A 16 -8.72 -3.04 -1.94
CA PRO A 16 -9.91 -3.45 -1.19
C PRO A 16 -9.66 -3.65 0.31
N ASN A 17 -8.41 -3.95 0.68
CA ASN A 17 -8.00 -4.24 2.05
C ASN A 17 -7.35 -3.06 2.78
N LEU A 18 -6.98 -1.99 2.07
CA LEU A 18 -6.43 -0.79 2.69
C LEU A 18 -7.52 -0.03 3.44
N SER A 19 -7.26 0.32 4.70
CA SER A 19 -8.12 1.22 5.45
C SER A 19 -8.04 2.66 4.90
N ARG A 20 -9.08 3.47 5.14
CA ARG A 20 -9.06 4.90 4.73
C ARG A 20 -7.86 5.67 5.35
N PRO A 21 -7.53 5.50 6.64
CA PRO A 21 -6.33 6.11 7.22
C PRO A 21 -5.04 5.62 6.56
N ALA A 22 -4.92 4.32 6.28
CA ALA A 22 -3.76 3.74 5.60
C ALA A 22 -3.56 4.35 4.21
N LEU A 23 -4.62 4.39 3.40
CA LEU A 23 -4.60 4.96 2.06
C LEU A 23 -4.18 6.43 2.08
N SER A 24 -4.77 7.22 3.00
CA SER A 24 -4.44 8.64 3.15
C SER A 24 -2.99 8.86 3.55
N ARG A 25 -2.46 8.03 4.46
CA ARG A 25 -1.05 8.10 4.88
C ARG A 25 -0.10 7.74 3.75
N LEU A 26 -0.40 6.70 2.98
CA LEU A 26 0.42 6.29 1.84
C LEU A 26 0.48 7.38 0.76
N ILE A 27 -0.65 8.03 0.47
CA ILE A 27 -0.70 9.20 -0.43
C ILE A 27 0.25 10.30 0.08
N GLU A 28 0.14 10.69 1.35
CA GLU A 28 0.97 11.74 1.94
C GLU A 28 2.47 11.42 1.83
N LEU A 29 2.85 10.16 2.10
CA LEU A 29 4.24 9.72 2.04
C LEU A 29 4.78 9.76 0.61
N LEU A 30 3.98 9.31 -0.37
CA LEU A 30 4.34 9.33 -1.78
C LEU A 30 4.47 10.75 -2.33
N GLU A 31 3.52 11.63 -2.00
CA GLU A 31 3.52 13.05 -2.39
C GLU A 31 4.77 13.77 -1.89
N LYS A 32 5.16 13.53 -0.64
CA LYS A 32 6.30 14.21 0.00
C LYS A 32 7.66 13.59 -0.31
N ALA A 33 7.73 12.54 -1.13
CA ALA A 33 8.95 11.75 -1.31
C ALA A 33 9.56 11.31 0.03
N SER A 34 8.71 10.92 0.99
CA SER A 34 9.11 10.79 2.37
C SER A 34 10.18 9.71 2.54
N PRO A 35 11.29 9.98 3.25
CA PRO A 35 12.31 8.97 3.54
C PRO A 35 11.78 7.86 4.48
N LEU A 36 10.59 8.05 5.07
CA LEU A 36 9.94 7.04 5.90
C LEU A 36 9.22 5.97 5.08
N LEU A 37 9.07 6.16 3.77
CA LEU A 37 8.53 5.14 2.87
C LEU A 37 9.70 4.39 2.22
N ILE A 38 10.20 3.40 2.95
CA ILE A 38 11.41 2.67 2.55
C ILE A 38 11.08 1.51 1.62
N SER A 39 12.10 0.99 0.93
CA SER A 39 12.05 -0.36 0.40
C SER A 39 12.21 -1.35 1.56
N GLY A 40 11.34 -2.35 1.62
CA GLY A 40 11.32 -3.36 2.66
C GLY A 40 11.60 -4.72 2.06
N CYS A 41 12.87 -5.07 1.86
CA CYS A 41 13.19 -6.43 1.41
C CYS A 41 12.87 -7.41 2.56
N PHE A 42 11.67 -8.00 2.53
CA PHE A 42 11.12 -8.98 3.48
C PHE A 42 11.96 -10.27 3.67
N THR A 43 13.14 -10.33 3.05
CA THR A 43 14.05 -11.47 3.04
C THR A 43 15.40 -11.19 3.73
N ARG A 44 15.74 -9.93 4.05
CA ARG A 44 17.10 -9.57 4.56
C ARG A 44 17.13 -8.65 5.78
N ALA A 45 16.09 -7.87 6.05
CA ALA A 45 15.99 -7.00 7.22
C ALA A 45 14.53 -6.84 7.65
N LEU A 46 14.30 -6.39 8.89
CA LEU A 46 12.95 -6.10 9.39
C LEU A 46 12.34 -4.98 8.54
N PRO A 47 11.27 -5.25 7.76
CA PRO A 47 10.72 -4.30 6.80
C PRO A 47 9.80 -3.32 7.52
N MET A 48 10.41 -2.42 8.29
CA MET A 48 9.72 -1.36 9.03
C MET A 48 9.63 -0.10 8.18
N GLY A 49 8.42 0.34 7.84
CA GLY A 49 8.20 1.57 7.06
C GLY A 49 8.12 1.36 5.54
N CYS A 50 7.97 0.13 5.06
CA CYS A 50 7.62 -0.13 3.66
C CYS A 50 6.11 0.04 3.43
N LEU A 51 5.64 -0.08 2.18
CA LEU A 51 4.22 0.05 1.82
C LEU A 51 3.31 -0.79 2.73
N ALA A 52 3.63 -2.07 2.91
CA ALA A 52 2.83 -2.97 3.73
C ALA A 52 2.85 -2.62 5.22
N SER A 53 3.96 -2.08 5.76
CA SER A 53 4.03 -1.70 7.17
C SER A 53 3.13 -0.49 7.45
N HIS A 54 3.15 0.53 6.57
CA HIS A 54 2.26 1.68 6.70
C HIS A 54 0.79 1.30 6.52
N ALA A 55 0.50 0.33 5.66
CA ALA A 55 -0.83 -0.27 5.56
C ALA A 55 -1.23 -0.95 6.88
N ALA A 56 -0.35 -1.80 7.41
CA ALA A 56 -0.61 -2.62 8.59
C ALA A 56 -0.79 -1.81 9.87
N TRP A 57 0.03 -0.78 10.11
CA TRP A 57 -0.05 0.05 11.31
C TRP A 57 -1.33 0.88 11.39
N LEU A 58 -2.00 1.08 10.26
CA LEU A 58 -3.25 1.83 10.17
C LEU A 58 -4.45 0.93 9.87
N ASP A 59 -4.28 -0.39 9.88
CA ASP A 59 -5.36 -1.36 9.77
C ASP A 59 -5.79 -1.83 11.17
N PRO A 60 -7.08 -1.78 11.52
CA PRO A 60 -7.58 -2.20 12.83
C PRO A 60 -7.16 -3.62 13.25
N ARG A 61 -6.98 -4.52 12.27
CA ARG A 61 -6.65 -5.93 12.47
C ARG A 61 -5.19 -6.15 12.84
N THR A 62 -4.30 -5.23 12.47
CA THR A 62 -2.84 -5.40 12.62
C THR A 62 -2.14 -4.23 13.31
N GLN A 63 -2.84 -3.13 13.64
CA GLN A 63 -2.27 -1.94 14.28
C GLN A 63 -1.60 -2.19 15.65
N HIS A 64 -1.95 -3.30 16.31
CA HIS A 64 -1.36 -3.71 17.59
C HIS A 64 -0.04 -4.48 17.42
N LEU A 65 0.29 -4.89 16.19
CA LEU A 65 1.52 -5.56 15.83
C LEU A 65 2.62 -4.52 15.58
N THR A 66 3.87 -4.93 15.76
CA THR A 66 5.02 -4.04 15.62
C THR A 66 5.86 -4.43 14.42
N VAL A 67 6.83 -5.32 14.65
CA VAL A 67 7.89 -5.68 13.69
C VAL A 67 7.35 -6.51 12.52
N ASP A 68 6.36 -7.35 12.76
CA ASP A 68 5.76 -8.28 11.81
C ASP A 68 4.48 -7.75 11.17
N ALA A 69 4.04 -6.54 11.53
CA ALA A 69 2.74 -5.99 11.13
C ALA A 69 2.52 -6.06 9.61
N GLY A 70 3.51 -5.66 8.81
CA GLY A 70 3.42 -5.70 7.34
C GLY A 70 3.27 -7.12 6.78
N ILE A 71 4.00 -8.10 7.34
CA ILE A 71 3.90 -9.52 6.94
C ILE A 71 2.51 -10.06 7.28
N SER A 72 2.07 -9.81 8.52
CA SER A 72 0.78 -10.24 9.02
C SER A 72 -0.37 -9.63 8.23
N TRP A 73 -0.26 -8.36 7.84
CA TRP A 73 -1.24 -7.70 6.96
C TRP A 73 -1.26 -8.32 5.57
N LEU A 74 -0.11 -8.55 4.94
CA LEU A 74 -0.08 -9.19 3.62
C LEU A 74 -0.74 -10.58 3.64
N HIS A 75 -0.35 -11.42 4.60
CA HIS A 75 -0.85 -12.79 4.69
C HIS A 75 -2.32 -12.87 5.13
N HIS A 76 -2.69 -12.18 6.21
CA HIS A 76 -3.98 -12.38 6.86
C HIS A 76 -5.05 -11.38 6.43
N VAL A 77 -4.64 -10.23 5.88
CA VAL A 77 -5.56 -9.19 5.43
C VAL A 77 -5.64 -9.17 3.91
N ALA A 78 -4.51 -9.03 3.21
CA ALA A 78 -4.50 -8.94 1.75
C ALA A 78 -4.51 -10.31 1.04
N GLY A 79 -4.31 -11.43 1.77
CA GLY A 79 -4.24 -12.77 1.19
C GLY A 79 -3.02 -13.00 0.29
N LEU A 80 -1.97 -12.20 0.45
CA LEU A 80 -0.76 -12.22 -0.36
C LEU A 80 0.40 -12.88 0.38
N ASN A 81 1.31 -13.47 -0.38
CA ASN A 81 2.61 -13.88 0.13
C ASN A 81 3.62 -12.73 -0.09
N PRO A 82 4.25 -12.19 0.98
CA PRO A 82 5.22 -11.11 0.88
C PRO A 82 6.37 -11.40 -0.09
N ALA A 83 6.81 -12.66 -0.19
CA ALA A 83 7.91 -13.06 -1.06
C ALA A 83 7.54 -13.05 -2.55
N THR A 84 6.24 -13.13 -2.87
CA THR A 84 5.75 -13.18 -4.26
C THR A 84 4.91 -11.97 -4.65
N SER A 85 4.67 -11.04 -3.72
CA SER A 85 3.96 -9.80 -4.01
C SER A 85 4.71 -8.99 -5.07
N THR A 86 4.05 -8.79 -6.20
CA THR A 86 4.55 -7.99 -7.32
C THR A 86 4.65 -6.53 -6.92
N VAL A 87 3.68 -6.02 -6.15
CA VAL A 87 3.67 -4.64 -5.66
C VAL A 87 4.92 -4.35 -4.82
N LEU A 88 5.22 -5.22 -3.85
CA LEU A 88 6.39 -5.05 -3.00
C LEU A 88 7.69 -5.23 -3.76
N ARG A 89 7.77 -6.25 -4.61
CA ARG A 89 9.00 -6.51 -5.37
C ARG A 89 9.36 -5.34 -6.28
N GLU A 90 8.40 -4.78 -7.01
CA GLU A 90 8.67 -3.63 -7.87
C GLU A 90 8.95 -2.35 -7.08
N TRP A 91 8.22 -2.12 -5.99
CA TRP A 91 8.50 -1.01 -5.08
C TRP A 91 9.90 -1.10 -4.50
N ASP A 92 10.34 -2.28 -4.07
CA ASP A 92 11.66 -2.47 -3.48
C ASP A 92 12.79 -2.29 -4.49
N LEU A 93 12.56 -2.68 -5.74
CA LEU A 93 13.54 -2.56 -6.81
C LEU A 93 13.73 -1.12 -7.30
N ARG A 94 12.65 -0.33 -7.34
CA ARG A 94 12.64 0.97 -8.06
C ARG A 94 12.03 2.11 -7.25
N GLY A 95 11.06 1.84 -6.39
CA GLY A 95 10.10 2.80 -5.85
C GLY A 95 10.67 4.10 -5.32
N PRO A 96 11.55 4.10 -4.31
CA PRO A 96 12.08 5.35 -3.74
C PRO A 96 12.80 6.25 -4.76
N HIS A 97 13.38 5.69 -5.82
CA HIS A 97 14.21 6.41 -6.80
C HIS A 97 13.52 6.63 -8.15
N ASP A 98 12.37 5.99 -8.38
CA ASP A 98 11.65 6.03 -9.64
C ASP A 98 10.45 6.98 -9.55
N LEU A 99 10.63 8.20 -10.07
CA LEU A 99 9.61 9.23 -10.05
C LEU A 99 8.35 8.84 -10.82
N GLU A 100 8.50 8.07 -11.90
CA GLU A 100 7.37 7.67 -12.75
C GLU A 100 6.53 6.61 -12.03
N LEU A 101 7.18 5.61 -11.43
CA LEU A 101 6.50 4.59 -10.61
C LEU A 101 5.75 5.22 -9.44
N ARG A 102 6.38 6.19 -8.76
CA ARG A 102 5.76 6.92 -7.64
C ARG A 102 4.55 7.73 -8.09
N ALA A 103 4.65 8.44 -9.20
CA ALA A 103 3.55 9.23 -9.75
C ALA A 103 2.36 8.33 -10.11
N ASP A 104 2.61 7.22 -10.80
CA ASP A 104 1.55 6.29 -11.18
C ASP A 104 0.88 5.64 -9.95
N LEU A 105 1.66 5.22 -8.95
CA LEU A 105 1.13 4.63 -7.72
C LEU A 105 0.29 5.64 -6.92
N LEU A 106 0.77 6.89 -6.84
CA LEU A 106 0.06 7.98 -6.20
C LEU A 106 -1.28 8.25 -6.90
N ASP A 107 -1.32 8.24 -8.23
CA ASP A 107 -2.54 8.42 -9.00
C ASP A 107 -3.56 7.30 -8.76
N GLU A 108 -3.12 6.03 -8.71
CA GLU A 108 -4.02 4.92 -8.37
C GLU A 108 -4.59 5.08 -6.94
N PHE A 109 -3.78 5.48 -5.96
CA PHE A 109 -4.28 5.70 -4.59
C PHE A 109 -5.24 6.89 -4.48
N ARG A 110 -5.00 7.98 -5.22
CA ARG A 110 -5.92 9.12 -5.27
C ARG A 110 -7.25 8.73 -5.91
N ARG A 111 -7.21 8.00 -7.03
CA ARG A 111 -8.43 7.48 -7.68
C ARG A 111 -9.23 6.62 -6.72
N GLU A 112 -8.60 5.69 -6.03
CA GLU A 112 -9.27 4.82 -5.05
C GLU A 112 -9.94 5.64 -3.93
N ARG A 113 -9.21 6.62 -3.38
CA ARG A 113 -9.77 7.50 -2.33
C ARG A 113 -11.00 8.23 -2.84
N ASP A 114 -10.93 8.78 -4.05
CA ASP A 114 -12.00 9.58 -4.63
C ASP A 114 -13.22 8.69 -4.96
N THR A 115 -13.01 7.48 -5.50
CA THR A 115 -14.07 6.47 -5.69
C THR A 115 -14.82 6.17 -4.40
N ARG A 116 -14.09 5.90 -3.31
CA ARG A 116 -14.68 5.59 -1.99
C ARG A 116 -15.42 6.76 -1.35
N VAL A 117 -15.10 8.00 -1.74
CA VAL A 117 -15.84 9.19 -1.30
C VAL A 117 -17.15 9.29 -2.06
N VAL A 118 -17.13 9.06 -3.37
CA VAL A 118 -18.34 9.04 -4.21
C VAL A 118 -19.31 7.95 -3.72
N GLU A 119 -18.83 6.73 -3.47
CA GLU A 119 -19.66 5.62 -2.97
C GLU A 119 -20.31 5.93 -1.61
N GLU A 120 -19.59 6.60 -0.70
CA GLU A 120 -20.15 7.02 0.59
C GLU A 120 -21.20 8.12 0.46
N LEU A 121 -20.99 9.08 -0.45
CA LEU A 121 -21.95 10.14 -0.71
C LEU A 121 -23.22 9.59 -1.35
N ASP A 122 -23.09 8.68 -2.32
CA ASP A 122 -24.22 8.01 -2.96
C ASP A 122 -25.04 7.22 -1.93
N PHE A 123 -24.38 6.49 -1.03
CA PHE A 123 -25.07 5.76 0.05
C PHE A 123 -25.73 6.68 1.07
N ALA A 124 -25.13 7.82 1.40
CA ALA A 124 -25.69 8.79 2.35
C ALA A 124 -26.87 9.60 1.77
N MET A 125 -27.00 9.66 0.44
CA MET A 125 -28.08 10.35 -0.27
C MET A 125 -29.22 9.42 -0.71
N ALA A 126 -29.06 8.10 -0.59
CA ALA A 126 -30.05 7.08 -0.88
C ALA A 126 -30.95 6.75 0.33
#